data_AF-A0A1F5KHD9-F1
#
_entry.id   AF-A0A1F5KHD9-F1
#
_cell.length_a   1.000
_cell.length_b   1.000
_cell.length_c   1.000
_cell.angle_alpha   90.00
_cell.angle_beta   90.00
_cell.angle_gamma   90.00
#
_symmetry.space_group_name_H-M   'P 1'
#
loop_
_entity.id
_entity.type
_entity.pdbx_description
1 polymer ?
#
loop_
_entity_poly.entity_id
_entity_poly.type
_entity_poly.pdbx_seq_one_letter_code
_entity_poly.pdbx_strand_id
1 'polypeptide(L)'
;MDFNLEKDFAIFDKILSLRPEISPDGLKDDLQKFFLPYLEKLITIKKNKNSNQGLIVGVSAIQGAGKTTQGEIVETLLAHFNYTSVSRSIDDDYITHLELCRLRDIDARFIRRGVTHDIPLAILGLRDLREMGEEPVLVSGYDKGANTGDGERFRFINPIAGLVQKLKVIEEELIVDQTKQILPVLKLTDAVYENRELILPTRMGSDIPIIEPLLSKELVDFLQPLVGQEISVSSNGEKIVFTGQTSTCLLDHGLPNGWRLVTKKPDFIFYDGWMLGARQIQDESVFDADLPALESPKAKQFAKDINKRLFDYEPLWQMIEFMNVLLVPNYQISIKWRDQAEEVLRAKGEGMTHQQIVDFVHYFWRSVHPAIHIKRLAEDETRTQQVVVINDDHSISEVLRVYKG
;
A
#
# COMPACT_ATOMS: atom_id res chain seq x y z
N MET A 1 -26.97 -1.27 -12.22
CA MET A 1 -26.25 -2.51 -12.61
C MET A 1 -27.18 -3.69 -12.38
N ASP A 2 -27.01 -4.81 -13.09
CA ASP A 2 -27.80 -6.03 -12.82
C ASP A 2 -26.88 -7.06 -12.15
N PHE A 3 -27.01 -7.22 -10.83
CA PHE A 3 -26.31 -8.23 -10.02
C PHE A 3 -27.34 -9.10 -9.33
N ASN A 4 -27.31 -10.40 -9.58
CA ASN A 4 -28.21 -11.34 -8.93
C ASN A 4 -27.45 -12.12 -7.85
N LEU A 5 -27.78 -11.86 -6.57
CA LEU A 5 -27.12 -12.50 -5.42
C LEU A 5 -27.19 -14.03 -5.40
N GLU A 6 -28.14 -14.65 -6.11
CA GLU A 6 -28.24 -16.12 -6.15
C GLU A 6 -27.45 -16.72 -7.31
N LYS A 7 -27.31 -15.99 -8.43
CA LYS A 7 -26.62 -16.48 -9.63
C LYS A 7 -25.16 -16.08 -9.70
N ASP A 8 -24.84 -14.86 -9.27
CA ASP A 8 -23.55 -14.23 -9.50
C ASP A 8 -22.61 -14.31 -8.30
N PHE A 9 -23.11 -14.73 -7.13
CA PHE A 9 -22.33 -14.72 -5.88
C PHE A 9 -21.11 -15.66 -5.89
N ALA A 10 -21.09 -16.67 -6.76
CA ALA A 10 -19.97 -17.60 -6.92
C ALA A 10 -18.65 -16.89 -7.33
N ILE A 11 -18.69 -15.65 -7.85
CA ILE A 11 -17.47 -14.89 -8.12
C ILE A 11 -16.62 -14.63 -6.87
N PHE A 12 -17.22 -14.74 -5.68
CA PHE A 12 -16.54 -14.52 -4.39
C PHE A 12 -15.97 -15.79 -3.75
N ASP A 13 -16.15 -16.97 -4.35
CA ASP A 13 -15.71 -18.25 -3.76
C ASP A 13 -14.24 -18.23 -3.36
N LYS A 14 -13.37 -17.65 -4.21
CA LYS A 14 -11.95 -17.49 -3.90
C LYS A 14 -11.73 -16.60 -2.68
N ILE A 15 -12.39 -15.44 -2.61
CA ILE A 15 -12.27 -14.51 -1.47
C ILE A 15 -12.74 -15.20 -0.18
N LEU A 16 -13.91 -15.84 -0.20
CA LEU A 16 -14.47 -16.55 0.95
C LEU A 16 -13.55 -17.70 1.43
N SER A 17 -12.88 -18.40 0.51
CA SER A 17 -11.91 -19.44 0.88
C SER A 17 -10.64 -18.89 1.54
N LEU A 18 -10.20 -17.69 1.14
CA LEU A 18 -8.98 -17.05 1.64
C LEU A 18 -9.24 -16.19 2.89
N ARG A 19 -10.51 -15.91 3.20
CA ARG A 19 -10.98 -15.03 4.27
C ARG A 19 -12.10 -15.70 5.05
N PRO A 20 -11.80 -16.75 5.85
CA PRO A 20 -12.80 -17.49 6.62
C PRO A 20 -13.55 -16.62 7.64
N GLU A 21 -13.02 -15.44 7.97
CA GLU A 21 -13.69 -14.44 8.80
C GLU A 21 -14.89 -13.76 8.12
N ILE A 22 -15.00 -13.83 6.78
CA ILE A 22 -16.12 -13.26 6.03
C ILE A 22 -17.22 -14.32 5.91
N SER A 23 -18.39 -14.05 6.49
CA SER A 23 -19.54 -14.93 6.32
C SER A 23 -20.24 -14.68 4.96
N PRO A 24 -20.72 -15.73 4.26
CA PRO A 24 -21.45 -15.56 3.01
C PRO A 24 -22.67 -14.65 3.14
N ASP A 25 -23.48 -14.84 4.18
CA ASP A 25 -24.68 -14.03 4.42
C ASP A 25 -24.32 -12.57 4.75
N GLY A 26 -23.27 -12.35 5.56
CA GLY A 26 -22.76 -11.01 5.85
C GLY A 26 -22.27 -10.29 4.59
N LEU A 27 -21.55 -10.99 3.72
CA LEU A 27 -21.12 -10.43 2.44
C LEU A 27 -22.31 -10.10 1.54
N LYS A 28 -23.33 -10.99 1.43
CA LYS A 28 -24.55 -10.69 0.66
C LYS A 28 -25.24 -9.42 1.16
N ASP A 29 -25.33 -9.25 2.47
CA ASP A 29 -25.87 -8.05 3.11
C ASP A 29 -25.05 -6.80 2.76
N ASP A 30 -23.73 -6.87 2.89
CA ASP A 30 -22.83 -5.75 2.59
C ASP A 30 -22.83 -5.40 1.09
N LEU A 31 -22.99 -6.39 0.22
CA LEU A 31 -23.13 -6.18 -1.23
C LEU A 31 -24.32 -5.28 -1.53
N GLN A 32 -25.46 -5.53 -0.89
CA GLN A 32 -26.68 -4.74 -1.09
C GLN A 32 -26.58 -3.36 -0.43
N LYS A 33 -26.10 -3.29 0.81
CA LYS A 33 -26.08 -2.05 1.61
C LYS A 33 -25.01 -1.07 1.13
N PHE A 34 -23.90 -1.58 0.61
CA PHE A 34 -22.72 -0.77 0.35
C PHE A 34 -22.08 -1.01 -1.02
N PHE A 35 -21.59 -2.22 -1.31
CA PHE A 35 -20.70 -2.41 -2.47
C PHE A 35 -21.38 -2.12 -3.80
N LEU A 36 -22.58 -2.66 -4.05
CA LEU A 36 -23.30 -2.43 -5.31
C LEU A 36 -23.68 -0.96 -5.49
N PRO A 37 -24.30 -0.26 -4.50
CA PRO A 37 -24.54 1.19 -4.61
C PRO A 37 -23.26 2.01 -4.78
N TYR A 38 -22.16 1.60 -4.14
CA TYR A 38 -20.88 2.28 -4.27
C TYR A 38 -20.33 2.17 -5.70
N LEU A 39 -20.34 0.96 -6.28
CA LEU A 39 -19.92 0.75 -7.67
C LEU A 39 -20.81 1.50 -8.67
N GLU A 40 -22.12 1.53 -8.45
CA GLU A 40 -23.04 2.28 -9.32
C GLU A 40 -22.68 3.77 -9.37
N LYS A 41 -22.32 4.37 -8.23
CA LYS A 41 -21.84 5.76 -8.18
C LYS A 41 -20.55 5.93 -8.98
N LEU A 42 -19.56 5.06 -8.75
CA LEU A 42 -18.27 5.13 -9.44
C LEU A 42 -18.41 4.98 -10.95
N ILE A 43 -19.18 3.98 -11.40
CA ILE A 43 -19.44 3.72 -12.82
C ILE A 43 -20.20 4.88 -13.45
N THR A 44 -21.16 5.49 -12.74
CA THR A 44 -21.86 6.68 -13.22
C THR A 44 -20.90 7.85 -13.42
N ILE A 45 -20.00 8.11 -12.46
CA ILE A 45 -18.97 9.15 -12.59
C ILE A 45 -18.06 8.86 -13.77
N LYS A 46 -17.59 7.61 -13.91
CA LYS A 46 -16.71 7.19 -15.02
C LYS A 46 -17.39 7.35 -16.38
N LYS A 47 -18.68 7.00 -16.51
CA LYS A 47 -19.45 7.18 -17.76
C LYS A 47 -19.69 8.63 -18.12
N ASN A 48 -19.80 9.51 -17.14
CA ASN A 48 -20.02 10.94 -17.35
C ASN A 48 -18.73 11.71 -17.67
N LYS A 49 -17.55 11.07 -17.60
CA LYS A 49 -16.29 11.67 -18.03
C LYS A 49 -16.20 11.71 -19.55
N ASN A 50 -15.80 12.87 -20.07
CA ASN A 50 -15.51 13.07 -21.49
C ASN A 50 -14.15 12.50 -21.92
N SER A 51 -13.38 11.89 -21.02
CA SER A 51 -12.06 11.34 -21.29
C SER A 51 -12.04 9.83 -21.03
N ASN A 52 -11.20 9.12 -21.78
CA ASN A 52 -10.90 7.71 -21.51
C ASN A 52 -9.88 7.54 -20.37
N GLN A 53 -9.76 8.48 -19.45
CA GLN A 53 -8.83 8.40 -18.32
C GLN A 53 -9.39 7.53 -17.21
N GLY A 54 -8.50 6.87 -16.45
CA GLY A 54 -8.89 6.16 -15.24
C GLY A 54 -9.54 7.10 -14.21
N LEU A 55 -10.47 6.59 -13.40
CA LEU A 55 -11.04 7.32 -12.26
C LEU A 55 -10.21 7.05 -11.00
N ILE A 56 -9.63 8.09 -10.41
CA ILE A 56 -8.86 7.94 -9.16
C ILE A 56 -9.81 7.99 -7.96
N VAL A 57 -9.88 6.88 -7.24
CA VAL A 57 -10.76 6.68 -6.08
C VAL A 57 -9.92 6.51 -4.83
N GLY A 58 -10.06 7.43 -3.89
CA GLY A 58 -9.37 7.41 -2.61
C GLY A 58 -10.14 6.60 -1.57
N VAL A 59 -9.43 5.73 -0.84
CA VAL A 59 -9.99 5.00 0.31
C VAL A 59 -9.18 5.31 1.57
N SER A 60 -9.78 6.07 2.49
CA SER A 60 -9.18 6.41 3.78
C SER A 60 -9.75 5.52 4.87
N ALA A 61 -8.90 4.83 5.62
CA ALA A 61 -9.36 4.08 6.79
C ALA A 61 -8.22 3.78 7.75
N ILE A 62 -8.50 3.73 9.06
CA ILE A 62 -7.50 3.32 10.05
C ILE A 62 -6.98 1.89 9.81
N GLN A 63 -5.88 1.54 10.46
CA GLN A 63 -5.31 0.19 10.38
C GLN A 63 -6.30 -0.84 10.93
N GLY A 64 -6.40 -1.99 10.25
CA GLY A 64 -7.33 -3.08 10.64
C GLY A 64 -8.78 -2.89 10.19
N ALA A 65 -9.17 -1.73 9.63
CA ALA A 65 -10.55 -1.45 9.20
C ALA A 65 -11.00 -2.15 7.88
N GLY A 66 -10.23 -3.10 7.35
CA GLY A 66 -10.65 -3.90 6.18
C GLY A 66 -10.39 -3.32 4.79
N LYS A 67 -9.50 -2.32 4.62
CA LYS A 67 -9.19 -1.70 3.31
C LYS A 67 -8.83 -2.72 2.22
N THR A 68 -7.94 -3.67 2.53
CA THR A 68 -7.49 -4.70 1.58
C THR A 68 -8.65 -5.60 1.15
N THR A 69 -9.44 -6.08 2.11
CA THR A 69 -10.64 -6.89 1.85
C THR A 69 -11.65 -6.14 0.99
N GLN A 70 -11.90 -4.86 1.30
CA GLN A 70 -12.78 -4.02 0.50
C GLN A 70 -12.26 -3.84 -0.93
N GLY A 71 -10.96 -3.62 -1.10
CA GLY A 71 -10.32 -3.54 -2.42
C GLY A 71 -10.54 -4.82 -3.24
N GLU A 72 -10.27 -5.99 -2.65
CA GLU A 72 -10.45 -7.30 -3.31
C GLU A 72 -11.89 -7.54 -3.78
N ILE A 73 -12.88 -7.20 -2.93
CA ILE A 73 -14.31 -7.32 -3.26
C ILE A 73 -14.68 -6.36 -4.40
N VAL A 74 -14.22 -5.11 -4.34
CA VAL A 74 -14.52 -4.10 -5.35
C VAL A 74 -13.88 -4.43 -6.69
N GLU A 75 -12.63 -4.87 -6.72
CA GLU A 75 -11.95 -5.30 -7.96
C GLU A 75 -12.65 -6.51 -8.60
N THR A 76 -13.09 -7.47 -7.78
CA THR A 76 -13.84 -8.65 -8.23
C THR A 76 -15.19 -8.26 -8.84
N LEU A 77 -15.93 -7.36 -8.22
CA LEU A 77 -17.19 -6.84 -8.78
C LEU A 77 -16.96 -6.04 -10.06
N LEU A 78 -15.96 -5.16 -10.11
CA LEU A 78 -15.67 -4.39 -11.31
C LEU A 78 -15.31 -5.29 -12.49
N ALA A 79 -14.50 -6.33 -12.25
CA ALA A 79 -14.17 -7.33 -13.25
C ALA A 79 -15.42 -8.08 -13.76
N HIS A 80 -16.35 -8.44 -12.86
CA HIS A 80 -17.63 -9.04 -13.23
C HIS A 80 -18.47 -8.11 -14.14
N PHE A 81 -18.39 -6.80 -13.93
CA PHE A 81 -19.02 -5.79 -14.80
C PHE A 81 -18.16 -5.35 -16.00
N ASN A 82 -17.10 -6.09 -16.33
CA ASN A 82 -16.18 -5.82 -17.45
C ASN A 82 -15.43 -4.49 -17.35
N TYR A 83 -15.19 -4.00 -16.14
CA TYR A 83 -14.31 -2.86 -15.88
C TYR A 83 -12.94 -3.31 -15.42
N THR A 84 -11.90 -2.63 -15.89
CA THR A 84 -10.53 -2.86 -15.38
C THR A 84 -10.28 -1.98 -14.15
N SER A 85 -9.50 -2.49 -13.21
CA SER A 85 -9.12 -1.74 -12.02
C SER A 85 -7.71 -2.08 -11.56
N VAL A 86 -7.11 -1.17 -10.79
CA VAL A 86 -5.84 -1.39 -10.12
C VAL A 86 -5.87 -0.76 -8.74
N SER A 87 -5.46 -1.52 -7.72
CA SER A 87 -5.22 -1.00 -6.38
C SER A 87 -3.77 -0.59 -6.16
N ARG A 88 -3.61 0.54 -5.48
CA ARG A 88 -2.36 1.18 -5.07
C ARG A 88 -2.52 1.59 -3.61
N SER A 89 -1.50 1.40 -2.79
CA SER A 89 -1.49 1.95 -1.44
C SER A 89 -0.49 3.10 -1.37
N ILE A 90 -0.78 4.16 -0.62
CA ILE A 90 0.21 5.22 -0.34
C ILE A 90 1.45 4.66 0.36
N ASP A 91 1.30 3.56 1.08
CA ASP A 91 2.39 2.83 1.69
C ASP A 91 3.38 2.25 0.66
N ASP A 92 3.00 2.10 -0.62
CA ASP A 92 3.94 1.72 -1.69
C ASP A 92 4.89 2.87 -2.04
N ASP A 93 4.55 4.11 -1.64
CA ASP A 93 5.24 5.33 -2.01
C ASP A 93 6.07 5.91 -0.86
N TYR A 94 6.37 5.12 0.19
CA TYR A 94 7.31 5.53 1.25
C TYR A 94 8.69 5.91 0.68
N ILE A 95 9.34 6.89 1.28
CA ILE A 95 10.75 7.21 1.00
C ILE A 95 11.66 5.98 1.23
N THR A 96 12.81 5.97 0.59
CA THR A 96 13.81 4.89 0.73
C THR A 96 14.33 4.78 2.16
N HIS A 97 14.92 3.64 2.52
CA HIS A 97 15.52 3.44 3.85
C HIS A 97 16.61 4.49 4.14
N LEU A 98 17.43 4.81 3.13
CA LEU A 98 18.47 5.83 3.24
C LEU A 98 17.89 7.22 3.54
N GLU A 99 16.79 7.59 2.89
CA GLU A 99 16.10 8.86 3.15
C GLU A 99 15.45 8.87 4.54
N LEU A 100 14.90 7.75 5.00
CA LEU A 100 14.39 7.61 6.37
C LEU A 100 15.50 7.75 7.42
N CYS A 101 16.67 7.14 7.20
CA CYS A 101 17.84 7.31 8.08
C CYS A 101 18.25 8.79 8.18
N ARG A 102 18.37 9.47 7.04
CA ARG A 102 18.70 10.91 7.01
C ARG A 102 17.65 11.77 7.71
N LEU A 103 16.38 11.44 7.55
CA LEU A 103 15.29 12.14 8.26
C LEU A 103 15.39 11.92 9.77
N ARG A 104 15.73 10.69 10.19
CA ARG A 104 15.92 10.32 11.59
C ARG A 104 17.13 11.03 12.22
N ASP A 105 18.20 11.26 11.46
CA ASP A 105 19.35 12.05 11.91
C ASP A 105 18.97 13.52 12.20
N ILE A 106 18.01 14.06 11.44
CA ILE A 106 17.49 15.43 11.65
C ILE A 106 16.51 15.47 12.81
N ASP A 107 15.63 14.46 12.91
CA ASP A 107 14.63 14.34 13.96
C ASP A 107 14.44 12.87 14.38
N ALA A 108 15.02 12.53 15.52
CA ALA A 108 15.01 11.19 16.09
C ALA A 108 13.59 10.66 16.43
N ARG A 109 12.55 11.50 16.35
CA ARG A 109 11.16 11.05 16.49
C ARG A 109 10.70 10.19 15.30
N PHE A 110 11.33 10.29 14.13
CA PHE A 110 11.09 9.41 12.98
C PHE A 110 11.71 8.03 13.18
N ILE A 111 11.24 7.32 14.20
CA ILE A 111 11.73 5.99 14.55
C ILE A 111 11.37 4.94 13.49
N ARG A 112 10.38 5.21 12.63
CA ARG A 112 9.92 4.32 11.55
C ARG A 112 9.20 5.11 10.45
N ARG A 113 8.94 4.46 9.33
CA ARG A 113 8.07 4.99 8.25
C ARG A 113 6.66 5.36 8.77
N GLY A 114 6.06 6.41 8.22
CA GLY A 114 4.76 6.95 8.65
C GLY A 114 4.30 8.12 7.77
N VAL A 115 4.39 9.36 8.24
CA VAL A 115 4.15 10.52 7.34
C VAL A 115 5.45 10.84 6.59
N THR A 116 5.91 9.88 5.80
CA THR A 116 7.26 9.86 5.17
C THR A 116 7.19 9.32 3.75
N HIS A 117 6.32 9.90 2.92
CA HIS A 117 6.09 9.47 1.55
C HIS A 117 6.84 10.33 0.53
N ASP A 118 7.19 9.71 -0.58
CA ASP A 118 7.74 10.35 -1.77
C ASP A 118 6.59 10.91 -2.63
N ILE A 119 6.09 12.09 -2.26
CA ILE A 119 4.91 12.71 -2.89
C ILE A 119 5.06 12.88 -4.40
N PRO A 120 6.20 13.37 -4.95
CA PRO A 120 6.35 13.46 -6.39
C PRO A 120 6.25 12.11 -7.09
N LEU A 121 6.72 11.01 -6.48
CA LEU A 121 6.58 9.69 -7.07
C LEU A 121 5.14 9.19 -7.02
N ALA A 122 4.45 9.37 -5.90
CA ALA A 122 3.03 9.01 -5.77
C ALA A 122 2.18 9.70 -6.85
N ILE A 123 2.39 11.01 -7.04
CA ILE A 123 1.71 11.81 -8.08
C ILE A 123 2.03 11.28 -9.47
N LEU A 124 3.30 10.98 -9.75
CA LEU A 124 3.74 10.41 -11.02
C LEU A 124 3.02 9.10 -11.32
N GLY A 125 3.03 8.16 -10.37
CA GLY A 125 2.39 6.84 -10.54
C GLY A 125 0.88 6.95 -10.78
N LEU A 126 0.17 7.79 -10.02
CA LEU A 126 -1.27 7.98 -10.23
C LEU A 126 -1.58 8.65 -11.58
N ARG A 127 -0.75 9.62 -11.99
CA ARG A 127 -0.92 10.30 -13.29
C ARG A 127 -0.71 9.32 -14.44
N ASP A 128 0.37 8.55 -14.40
CA ASP A 128 0.73 7.62 -15.47
C ASP A 128 -0.32 6.51 -15.59
N LEU A 129 -0.89 6.02 -14.47
CA LEU A 129 -2.05 5.11 -14.50
C LEU A 129 -3.32 5.76 -15.06
N ARG A 130 -3.62 7.00 -14.66
CA ARG A 130 -4.82 7.72 -15.11
C ARG A 130 -4.78 7.97 -16.62
N GLU A 131 -3.60 8.28 -17.14
CA GLU A 131 -3.36 8.63 -18.54
C GLU A 131 -2.90 7.42 -19.37
N MET A 132 -2.84 6.24 -18.77
CA MET A 132 -2.35 5.01 -19.38
C MET A 132 -3.02 4.74 -20.74
N GLY A 133 -2.17 4.49 -21.73
CA GLY A 133 -2.54 4.05 -23.07
C GLY A 133 -2.51 2.53 -23.18
N GLU A 134 -1.97 2.04 -24.30
CA GLU A 134 -1.71 0.60 -24.50
C GLU A 134 -0.41 0.13 -23.85
N GLU A 135 0.52 1.05 -23.61
CA GLU A 135 1.82 0.72 -23.01
C GLU A 135 1.69 0.40 -21.51
N PRO A 136 2.44 -0.60 -21.01
CA PRO A 136 2.44 -0.94 -19.60
C PRO A 136 3.09 0.16 -18.76
N VAL A 137 2.62 0.33 -17.52
CA VAL A 137 3.09 1.37 -16.59
C VAL A 137 3.75 0.70 -15.39
N LEU A 138 4.94 1.18 -15.02
CA LEU A 138 5.61 0.79 -13.78
C LEU A 138 5.17 1.69 -12.63
N VAL A 139 4.74 1.08 -11.53
CA VAL A 139 4.38 1.78 -10.29
C VAL A 139 5.20 1.26 -9.12
N SER A 140 5.55 2.15 -8.18
CA SER A 140 6.39 1.85 -7.02
C SER A 140 5.84 0.68 -6.22
N GLY A 141 6.69 -0.16 -5.66
CA GLY A 141 6.29 -1.05 -4.56
C GLY A 141 7.28 -0.90 -3.42
N TYR A 142 6.86 -1.33 -2.23
CA TYR A 142 7.64 -1.15 -1.02
C TYR A 142 7.69 -2.44 -0.22
N ASP A 143 8.89 -2.86 0.15
CA ASP A 143 9.09 -3.97 1.07
C ASP A 143 9.11 -3.45 2.50
N LYS A 144 8.03 -3.71 3.24
CA LYS A 144 7.87 -3.28 4.63
C LYS A 144 8.71 -4.11 5.63
N GLY A 145 9.15 -5.30 5.22
CA GLY A 145 9.91 -6.24 6.05
C GLY A 145 11.42 -6.05 5.96
N ALA A 146 11.90 -5.46 4.86
CA ALA A 146 13.31 -5.12 4.68
C ALA A 146 13.86 -4.23 5.82
N ASN A 147 15.19 -4.24 6.02
CA ASN A 147 15.90 -3.48 7.06
C ASN A 147 15.29 -3.66 8.46
N THR A 148 15.09 -4.91 8.87
CA THR A 148 14.49 -5.26 10.18
C THR A 148 13.16 -4.53 10.42
N GLY A 149 12.37 -4.38 9.36
CA GLY A 149 11.07 -3.72 9.43
C GLY A 149 11.10 -2.19 9.36
N ASP A 150 12.22 -1.53 9.06
CA ASP A 150 12.23 -0.11 8.62
C ASP A 150 11.66 0.02 7.19
N GLY A 151 11.92 -1.01 6.37
CA GLY A 151 11.46 -1.17 4.99
C GLY A 151 12.38 -0.55 3.95
N GLU A 152 12.12 -0.84 2.68
CA GLU A 152 12.86 -0.30 1.53
C GLU A 152 12.02 -0.32 0.24
N ARG A 153 12.35 0.59 -0.68
CA ARG A 153 11.94 0.53 -2.08
C ARG A 153 13.07 -0.07 -2.90
N PHE A 154 12.89 -1.29 -3.40
CA PHE A 154 13.91 -1.95 -4.22
C PHE A 154 13.74 -1.65 -5.71
N ARG A 155 14.86 -1.43 -6.40
CA ARG A 155 14.98 -1.34 -7.85
C ARG A 155 14.89 -2.74 -8.47
N PHE A 156 13.69 -3.27 -8.43
CA PHE A 156 13.34 -4.58 -8.96
C PHE A 156 11.88 -4.55 -9.39
N ILE A 157 11.53 -5.28 -10.43
CA ILE A 157 10.14 -5.40 -10.88
C ILE A 157 9.64 -6.78 -10.47
N ASN A 158 8.48 -6.83 -9.82
CA ASN A 158 7.87 -8.09 -9.41
C ASN A 158 7.67 -8.99 -10.65
N PRO A 159 8.24 -10.21 -10.68
CA PRO A 159 8.19 -11.06 -11.85
C PRO A 159 6.75 -11.42 -12.22
N ILE A 160 6.41 -11.25 -13.50
CA ILE A 160 5.16 -11.70 -14.09
C ILE A 160 5.45 -12.42 -15.41
N ALA A 161 4.50 -13.22 -15.89
CA ALA A 161 4.62 -13.87 -17.20
C ALA A 161 4.82 -12.81 -18.29
N GLY A 162 5.75 -13.08 -19.23
CA GLY A 162 6.09 -12.16 -20.32
C GLY A 162 7.11 -11.07 -19.96
N LEU A 163 7.46 -10.89 -18.69
CA LEU A 163 8.52 -9.99 -18.24
C LEU A 163 9.88 -10.71 -18.15
N VAL A 164 10.91 -10.11 -18.73
CA VAL A 164 12.31 -10.51 -18.58
C VAL A 164 13.11 -9.31 -18.09
N GLN A 165 13.77 -9.46 -16.95
CA GLN A 165 14.65 -8.45 -16.36
C GLN A 165 16.10 -8.87 -16.56
N LYS A 166 16.97 -7.95 -16.96
CA LYS A 166 18.42 -8.13 -16.92
C LYS A 166 18.97 -7.45 -15.69
N LEU A 167 19.75 -8.19 -14.93
CA LEU A 167 20.40 -7.69 -13.72
C LEU A 167 21.89 -7.96 -13.79
N LYS A 168 22.67 -7.06 -13.21
CA LYS A 168 24.10 -7.26 -12.99
C LYS A 168 24.35 -7.52 -11.52
N VAL A 169 25.15 -8.53 -11.22
CA VAL A 169 25.63 -8.79 -9.86
C VAL A 169 26.90 -7.98 -9.66
N ILE A 170 26.89 -6.99 -8.77
CA ILE A 170 28.05 -6.12 -8.51
C ILE A 170 28.24 -5.90 -7.01
N GLU A 171 29.42 -5.44 -6.60
CA GLU A 171 29.61 -4.91 -5.25
C GLU A 171 29.19 -3.43 -5.20
N GLU A 172 28.42 -3.06 -4.17
CA GLU A 172 27.98 -1.68 -3.95
C GLU A 172 28.00 -1.36 -2.45
N GLU A 173 28.30 -0.10 -2.09
CA GLU A 173 28.16 0.39 -0.72
C GLU A 173 26.69 0.76 -0.47
N LEU A 174 26.05 0.10 0.50
CA LEU A 174 24.67 0.35 0.90
C LEU A 174 24.56 0.58 2.41
N ILE A 175 23.43 1.15 2.84
CA ILE A 175 23.03 1.16 4.26
C ILE A 175 22.00 0.05 4.47
N VAL A 176 22.42 -1.02 5.13
CA VAL A 176 21.58 -2.16 5.50
C VAL A 176 21.49 -2.19 7.02
N ASP A 177 20.27 -2.24 7.56
CA ASP A 177 20.02 -2.19 9.01
C ASP A 177 20.78 -1.03 9.69
N GLN A 178 20.67 0.15 9.07
CA GLN A 178 21.30 1.41 9.51
C GLN A 178 22.84 1.40 9.55
N THR A 179 23.48 0.36 9.00
CA THR A 179 24.94 0.20 8.97
C THR A 179 25.46 0.25 7.54
N LYS A 180 26.53 1.01 7.31
CA LYS A 180 27.21 1.04 6.00
C LYS A 180 27.98 -0.26 5.76
N GLN A 181 27.74 -0.88 4.61
CA GLN A 181 28.36 -2.15 4.24
C GLN A 181 28.64 -2.17 2.73
N ILE A 182 29.75 -2.79 2.33
CA ILE A 182 30.02 -3.13 0.93
C ILE A 182 29.68 -4.60 0.75
N LEU A 183 28.75 -4.91 -0.13
CA LEU A 183 28.28 -6.29 -0.36
C LEU A 183 27.81 -6.48 -1.82
N PRO A 184 27.68 -7.73 -2.29
CA PRO A 184 27.08 -8.04 -3.57
C PRO A 184 25.60 -7.63 -3.63
N VAL A 185 25.19 -7.03 -4.74
CA VAL A 185 23.81 -6.58 -4.99
C VAL A 185 23.33 -7.01 -6.37
N LEU A 186 22.01 -7.15 -6.52
CA LEU A 186 21.33 -7.25 -7.81
C LEU A 186 20.97 -5.86 -8.30
N LYS A 187 21.66 -5.39 -9.35
CA LYS A 187 21.36 -4.13 -10.02
C LYS A 187 20.56 -4.36 -11.29
N LEU A 188 19.30 -3.90 -11.32
CA LEU A 188 18.48 -3.91 -12.53
C LEU A 188 19.07 -2.95 -13.57
N THR A 189 19.34 -3.44 -14.76
CA THR A 189 19.91 -2.66 -15.87
C THR A 189 18.92 -2.43 -17.00
N ASP A 190 18.05 -3.40 -17.27
CA ASP A 190 17.10 -3.40 -18.39
C ASP A 190 15.93 -4.33 -18.05
N ALA A 191 14.75 -4.05 -18.61
CA ALA A 191 13.57 -4.90 -18.50
C ALA A 191 12.74 -4.86 -19.78
N VAL A 192 12.29 -6.04 -20.23
CA VAL A 192 11.50 -6.21 -21.44
C VAL A 192 10.20 -6.94 -21.10
N TYR A 193 9.05 -6.41 -21.50
CA TYR A 193 7.74 -7.04 -21.37
C TYR A 193 7.15 -7.30 -22.76
N GLU A 194 6.83 -8.56 -23.08
CA GLU A 194 6.22 -8.97 -24.36
C GLU A 194 6.93 -8.38 -25.61
N ASN A 195 8.26 -8.41 -25.61
CA ASN A 195 9.15 -7.85 -26.65
C ASN A 195 9.21 -6.31 -26.71
N ARG A 196 8.75 -5.60 -25.68
CA ARG A 196 8.87 -4.14 -25.55
C ARG A 196 9.82 -3.79 -24.41
N GLU A 197 10.79 -2.94 -24.69
CA GLU A 197 11.69 -2.40 -23.67
C GLU A 197 10.91 -1.45 -22.75
N LEU A 198 11.07 -1.63 -21.44
CA LEU A 198 10.43 -0.80 -20.42
C LEU A 198 11.32 0.39 -20.08
N ILE A 199 10.73 1.57 -20.00
CA ILE A 199 11.41 2.75 -19.47
C ILE A 199 11.48 2.62 -17.95
N LEU A 200 12.67 2.38 -17.41
CA LEU A 200 12.89 2.26 -15.98
C LEU A 200 12.80 3.65 -15.29
N PRO A 201 11.99 3.79 -14.22
CA PRO A 201 11.92 5.04 -13.47
C PRO A 201 13.27 5.44 -12.85
N THR A 202 13.52 6.73 -12.73
CA THR A 202 14.79 7.22 -12.15
C THR A 202 14.84 7.07 -10.62
N ARG A 203 13.69 7.04 -9.95
CA ARG A 203 13.55 6.99 -8.49
C ARG A 203 13.15 5.61 -7.96
N MET A 204 13.74 4.57 -8.56
CA MET A 204 13.41 3.17 -8.23
C MET A 204 13.80 2.72 -6.83
N GLY A 205 14.68 3.45 -6.15
CA GLY A 205 15.23 3.08 -4.85
C GLY A 205 16.54 2.31 -4.96
N SER A 206 16.84 1.47 -3.97
CA SER A 206 18.12 0.77 -3.85
C SER A 206 18.18 -0.51 -4.68
N ASP A 207 19.38 -0.93 -5.09
CA ASP A 207 19.60 -2.28 -5.60
C ASP A 207 19.35 -3.32 -4.47
N ILE A 208 19.11 -4.59 -4.82
CA ILE A 208 18.76 -5.62 -3.82
C ILE A 208 20.05 -6.23 -3.22
N PRO A 209 20.28 -6.12 -1.90
CA PRO A 209 21.32 -6.85 -1.19
C PRO A 209 21.23 -8.37 -1.38
N ILE A 210 22.35 -9.03 -1.72
CA ILE A 210 22.41 -10.49 -1.80
C ILE A 210 22.80 -11.04 -0.42
N ILE A 211 21.83 -11.04 0.50
CA ILE A 211 22.01 -11.43 1.90
C ILE A 211 20.79 -12.20 2.43
N GLU A 212 21.02 -13.04 3.44
CA GLU A 212 19.96 -13.62 4.28
C GLU A 212 19.57 -12.65 5.41
N PRO A 213 18.31 -12.65 5.90
CA PRO A 213 17.18 -13.43 5.41
C PRO A 213 16.38 -12.73 4.29
N LEU A 214 16.88 -11.60 3.76
CA LEU A 214 16.18 -10.86 2.70
C LEU A 214 15.92 -11.75 1.47
N LEU A 215 16.93 -12.51 1.08
CA LEU A 215 16.84 -13.56 0.07
C LEU A 215 16.99 -14.93 0.74
N SER A 216 16.44 -15.97 0.11
CA SER A 216 16.64 -17.35 0.56
C SER A 216 18.11 -17.75 0.42
N LYS A 217 18.58 -18.63 1.31
CA LYS A 217 19.94 -19.19 1.24
C LYS A 217 20.28 -19.76 -0.13
N GLU A 218 19.35 -20.52 -0.72
CA GLU A 218 19.52 -21.09 -2.06
C GLU A 218 19.81 -20.01 -3.11
N LEU A 219 19.10 -18.89 -3.07
CA LEU A 219 19.32 -17.79 -4.00
C LEU A 219 20.64 -17.06 -3.73
N VAL A 220 21.00 -16.86 -2.46
CA VAL A 220 22.28 -16.26 -2.08
C VAL A 220 23.45 -17.11 -2.60
N ASP A 221 23.42 -18.43 -2.35
CA ASP A 221 24.43 -19.39 -2.79
C ASP A 221 24.55 -19.43 -4.33
N PHE A 222 23.42 -19.26 -5.05
CA PHE A 222 23.40 -19.16 -6.51
C PHE A 222 24.00 -17.85 -7.04
N LEU A 223 23.72 -16.71 -6.38
CA LEU A 223 24.09 -15.38 -6.88
C LEU A 223 25.51 -14.96 -6.52
N GLN A 224 26.03 -15.33 -5.35
CA GLN A 224 27.36 -14.91 -4.89
C GLN A 224 28.49 -15.24 -5.88
N PRO A 225 28.56 -16.43 -6.51
CA PRO A 225 29.60 -16.73 -7.50
C PRO A 225 29.49 -15.92 -8.80
N LEU A 226 28.38 -15.22 -9.02
CA LEU A 226 28.08 -14.49 -10.25
C LEU A 226 28.48 -13.02 -10.18
N VAL A 227 29.16 -12.55 -9.12
CA VAL A 227 29.68 -11.18 -9.03
C VAL A 227 30.50 -10.82 -10.28
N GLY A 228 30.19 -9.67 -10.88
CA GLY A 228 30.75 -9.18 -12.13
C GLY A 228 29.99 -9.64 -13.39
N GLN A 229 29.04 -10.56 -13.26
CA GLN A 229 28.28 -11.12 -14.38
C GLN A 229 26.87 -10.53 -14.50
N GLU A 230 26.26 -10.73 -15.66
CA GLU A 230 24.85 -10.45 -15.91
C GLU A 230 24.03 -11.73 -15.80
N ILE A 231 22.81 -11.57 -15.29
CA ILE A 231 21.80 -12.62 -15.17
C ILE A 231 20.49 -12.12 -15.75
N SER A 232 19.60 -13.05 -16.09
CA SER A 232 18.22 -12.74 -16.46
C SER A 232 17.23 -13.34 -15.47
N VAL A 233 16.17 -12.59 -15.16
CA VAL A 233 15.08 -13.01 -14.29
C VAL A 233 13.77 -12.96 -15.05
N SER A 234 13.05 -14.08 -15.08
CA SER A 234 11.74 -14.20 -15.72
C SER A 234 10.77 -15.02 -14.87
N SER A 235 9.51 -15.10 -15.27
CA SER A 235 8.53 -16.01 -14.67
C SER A 235 7.91 -16.88 -15.74
N ASN A 236 7.76 -18.18 -15.44
CA ASN A 236 7.03 -19.12 -16.28
C ASN A 236 5.54 -19.24 -15.87
N GLY A 237 5.06 -18.38 -14.98
CA GLY A 237 3.70 -18.39 -14.43
C GLY A 237 3.56 -19.14 -13.10
N GLU A 238 4.46 -20.08 -12.81
CA GLU A 238 4.47 -20.84 -11.54
C GLU A 238 5.69 -20.51 -10.69
N LYS A 239 6.85 -20.42 -11.33
CA LYS A 239 8.15 -20.21 -10.71
C LYS A 239 8.85 -18.99 -11.30
N ILE A 240 9.69 -18.39 -10.48
CA ILE A 240 10.63 -17.35 -10.87
C ILE A 240 11.93 -18.01 -11.29
N VAL A 241 12.42 -17.67 -12.47
CA VAL A 241 13.59 -18.29 -13.11
C VAL A 241 14.74 -17.30 -13.13
N PHE A 242 15.81 -17.60 -12.40
CA PHE A 242 17.08 -16.88 -12.48
C PHE A 242 18.02 -17.65 -13.39
N THR A 243 18.49 -17.01 -14.46
CA THR A 243 19.40 -17.63 -15.44
C THR A 243 20.73 -16.89 -15.47
N GLY A 244 21.79 -17.58 -15.04
CA GLY A 244 23.17 -17.17 -15.24
C GLY A 244 23.74 -17.77 -16.52
N GLN A 245 25.06 -17.65 -16.73
CA GLN A 245 25.70 -18.13 -17.96
C GLN A 245 25.64 -19.66 -18.12
N THR A 246 25.79 -20.40 -17.01
CA THR A 246 25.90 -21.87 -17.02
C THR A 246 24.92 -22.57 -16.06
N SER A 247 24.09 -21.81 -15.35
CA SER A 247 23.24 -22.32 -14.27
C SER A 247 21.90 -21.59 -14.21
N THR A 248 20.91 -22.26 -13.63
CA THR A 248 19.57 -21.73 -13.40
C THR A 248 19.13 -22.04 -11.97
N CYS A 249 18.49 -21.08 -11.30
CA CYS A 249 17.81 -21.25 -10.02
C CYS A 249 16.31 -20.98 -10.20
N LEU A 250 15.47 -21.80 -9.57
CA LEU A 250 14.01 -21.72 -9.64
C LEU A 250 13.45 -21.48 -8.25
N LEU A 251 12.61 -20.45 -8.09
CA LEU A 251 11.98 -20.13 -6.81
C LEU A 251 10.47 -20.07 -6.94
N ASP A 252 9.78 -20.53 -5.90
CA ASP A 252 8.33 -20.40 -5.77
C ASP A 252 7.96 -19.08 -5.05
N HIS A 253 8.81 -18.60 -4.14
CA HIS A 253 8.62 -17.37 -3.35
C HIS A 253 9.95 -16.86 -2.78
N GLY A 254 9.92 -15.74 -2.04
CA GLY A 254 11.07 -15.26 -1.24
C GLY A 254 11.91 -14.17 -1.90
N LEU A 255 11.34 -13.45 -2.87
CA LEU A 255 11.89 -12.18 -3.34
C LEU A 255 11.27 -11.02 -2.56
N PRO A 256 12.03 -9.94 -2.34
CA PRO A 256 11.47 -8.75 -1.75
C PRO A 256 10.44 -8.11 -2.68
N ASN A 257 9.52 -7.34 -2.09
CA ASN A 257 8.55 -6.59 -2.88
C ASN A 257 9.26 -5.44 -3.63
N GLY A 258 9.10 -5.45 -4.96
CA GLY A 258 9.57 -4.40 -5.86
C GLY A 258 8.43 -3.67 -6.56
N TRP A 259 8.78 -2.97 -7.63
CA TRP A 259 7.87 -2.27 -8.53
C TRP A 259 6.89 -3.23 -9.20
N ARG A 260 5.68 -2.75 -9.44
CA ARG A 260 4.64 -3.52 -10.14
C ARG A 260 4.49 -3.02 -11.57
N LEU A 261 4.40 -3.96 -12.50
CA LEU A 261 4.06 -3.66 -13.88
C LEU A 261 2.54 -3.79 -14.07
N VAL A 262 1.89 -2.67 -14.38
CA VAL A 262 0.48 -2.64 -14.75
C VAL A 262 0.39 -2.77 -16.26
N THR A 263 -0.18 -3.88 -16.73
CA THR A 263 -0.18 -4.27 -18.16
C THR A 263 -1.47 -3.94 -18.88
N LYS A 264 -2.52 -3.58 -18.14
CA LYS A 264 -3.82 -3.19 -18.70
C LYS A 264 -4.22 -1.83 -18.17
N LYS A 265 -4.71 -0.99 -19.09
CA LYS A 265 -5.29 0.30 -18.75
C LYS A 265 -6.44 0.14 -17.74
N PRO A 266 -6.39 0.80 -16.56
CA PRO A 266 -7.47 0.74 -15.58
C PRO A 266 -8.58 1.75 -15.88
N ASP A 267 -9.85 1.33 -15.77
CA ASP A 267 -10.99 2.23 -15.67
C ASP A 267 -11.06 2.90 -14.30
N PHE A 268 -10.63 2.18 -13.25
CA PHE A 268 -10.63 2.62 -11.86
C PHE A 268 -9.26 2.41 -11.20
N ILE A 269 -8.76 3.44 -10.53
CA ILE A 269 -7.50 3.41 -9.79
C ILE A 269 -7.85 3.62 -8.32
N PHE A 270 -7.82 2.55 -7.53
CA PHE A 270 -8.02 2.65 -6.09
C PHE A 270 -6.71 3.03 -5.44
N TYR A 271 -6.73 4.14 -4.69
CA TYR A 271 -5.59 4.60 -3.91
C TYR A 271 -5.97 4.60 -2.44
N ASP A 272 -5.41 3.66 -1.68
CA ASP A 272 -5.74 3.48 -0.27
C ASP A 272 -4.66 4.03 0.68
N GLY A 273 -5.06 4.37 1.89
CA GLY A 273 -4.10 4.76 2.92
C GLY A 273 -4.72 4.99 4.29
N TRP A 274 -3.92 4.81 5.34
CA TRP A 274 -4.35 5.05 6.71
C TRP A 274 -4.51 6.54 7.07
N MET A 275 -3.85 7.40 6.30
CA MET A 275 -3.91 8.86 6.41
C MET A 275 -4.43 9.53 5.13
N LEU A 276 -4.99 8.77 4.19
CA LEU A 276 -5.36 9.29 2.89
C LEU A 276 -6.36 10.43 3.03
N GLY A 277 -6.10 11.59 2.42
CA GLY A 277 -6.95 12.77 2.53
C GLY A 277 -6.82 13.54 3.85
N ALA A 278 -6.01 13.10 4.81
CA ALA A 278 -5.70 13.88 6.01
C ALA A 278 -4.94 15.15 5.64
N ARG A 279 -5.35 16.29 6.21
CA ARG A 279 -4.83 17.62 5.88
C ARG A 279 -4.38 18.36 7.12
N GLN A 280 -3.54 19.37 6.89
CA GLN A 280 -3.15 20.30 7.93
C GLN A 280 -4.39 20.97 8.52
N ILE A 281 -4.48 20.95 9.85
CA ILE A 281 -5.44 21.70 10.63
C ILE A 281 -4.81 23.01 11.07
N GLN A 282 -5.50 24.12 10.84
CA GLN A 282 -5.04 25.46 11.18
C GLN A 282 -5.10 25.74 12.69
N ASP A 283 -6.19 25.32 13.33
CA ASP A 283 -6.32 25.44 14.79
C ASP A 283 -5.56 24.32 15.49
N GLU A 284 -4.31 24.60 15.90
CA GLU A 284 -3.46 23.64 16.59
C GLU A 284 -3.88 23.33 18.04
N SER A 285 -4.85 24.07 18.63
CA SER A 285 -5.30 23.79 20.01
C SER A 285 -6.00 22.44 20.13
N VAL A 286 -6.42 21.88 18.99
CA VAL A 286 -7.05 20.55 18.86
C VAL A 286 -6.11 19.42 19.31
N PHE A 287 -4.80 19.64 19.23
CA PHE A 287 -3.77 18.71 19.69
C PHE A 287 -3.50 18.81 21.19
N ASP A 288 -4.05 19.83 21.87
CA ASP A 288 -3.93 19.99 23.31
C ASP A 288 -4.97 19.18 24.09
N ALA A 289 -5.94 18.58 23.38
CA ALA A 289 -6.90 17.63 23.93
C ALA A 289 -6.22 16.40 24.54
N ASP A 290 -6.78 15.88 25.64
CA ASP A 290 -6.28 14.68 26.32
C ASP A 290 -6.79 13.42 25.61
N LEU A 291 -6.26 13.19 24.41
CA LEU A 291 -6.52 12.02 23.59
C LEU A 291 -5.44 10.94 23.80
N PRO A 292 -5.78 9.65 23.67
CA PRO A 292 -4.80 8.56 23.64
C PRO A 292 -3.63 8.85 22.69
N ALA A 293 -2.42 8.51 23.13
CA ALA A 293 -1.14 8.78 22.47
C ALA A 293 -0.68 10.25 22.48
N LEU A 294 -1.51 11.22 22.87
CA LEU A 294 -1.18 12.65 22.97
C LEU A 294 -1.05 13.15 24.42
N GLU A 295 -0.71 12.28 25.37
CA GLU A 295 -0.73 12.60 26.80
C GLU A 295 0.46 13.49 27.23
N SER A 296 1.59 13.41 26.52
CA SER A 296 2.81 14.14 26.88
C SER A 296 3.05 15.38 26.01
N PRO A 297 3.71 16.44 26.52
CA PRO A 297 4.07 17.61 25.72
C PRO A 297 4.89 17.24 24.47
N LYS A 298 5.78 16.24 24.56
CA LYS A 298 6.57 15.75 23.43
C LYS A 298 5.69 15.12 22.34
N ALA A 299 4.67 14.35 22.73
CA ALA A 299 3.72 13.74 21.80
C ALA A 299 2.84 14.81 21.12
N LYS A 300 2.32 15.77 21.90
CA LYS A 300 1.55 16.91 21.37
C LYS A 300 2.38 17.73 20.37
N GLN A 301 3.65 18.02 20.69
CA GLN A 301 4.54 18.74 19.77
C GLN A 301 4.84 17.94 18.51
N PHE A 302 5.06 16.62 18.61
CA PHE A 302 5.25 15.78 17.43
C PHE A 302 4.01 15.79 16.52
N ALA A 303 2.81 15.71 17.09
CA ALA A 303 1.57 15.81 16.32
C ALA A 303 1.44 17.16 15.59
N LYS A 304 1.76 18.27 16.25
CA LYS A 304 1.76 19.62 15.63
C LYS A 304 2.80 19.72 14.50
N ASP A 305 3.98 19.15 14.68
CA ASP A 305 5.02 19.15 13.64
C ASP A 305 4.61 18.30 12.43
N ILE A 306 4.02 17.12 12.65
CA ILE A 306 3.48 16.29 11.56
C ILE A 306 2.30 16.97 10.87
N ASN A 307 1.40 17.61 11.61
CA ASN A 307 0.28 18.37 11.06
C ASN A 307 0.72 19.42 10.04
N LYS A 308 1.84 20.12 10.29
CA LYS A 308 2.42 21.06 9.32
C LYS A 308 2.89 20.37 8.04
N ARG A 309 3.50 19.19 8.16
CA ARG A 309 3.94 18.39 6.99
C ARG A 309 2.78 17.86 6.14
N LEU A 310 1.57 17.75 6.68
CA LEU A 310 0.40 17.34 5.90
C LEU A 310 0.05 18.34 4.78
N PHE A 311 0.54 19.58 4.86
CA PHE A 311 0.42 20.55 3.78
C PHE A 311 1.04 20.02 2.46
N ASP A 312 2.16 19.31 2.55
CA ASP A 312 2.89 18.80 1.38
C ASP A 312 2.12 17.72 0.61
N TYR A 313 1.09 17.11 1.22
CA TYR A 313 0.25 16.08 0.61
C TYR A 313 -0.92 16.66 -0.19
N GLU A 314 -1.21 17.96 -0.07
CA GLU A 314 -2.34 18.62 -0.73
C GLU A 314 -2.37 18.36 -2.25
N PRO A 315 -1.25 18.45 -3.02
CA PRO A 315 -1.27 18.18 -4.45
C PRO A 315 -1.64 16.73 -4.80
N LEU A 316 -1.23 15.76 -3.97
CA LEU A 316 -1.58 14.34 -4.15
C LEU A 316 -3.07 14.13 -3.89
N TRP A 317 -3.61 14.75 -2.84
CA TRP A 317 -5.04 14.66 -2.53
C TRP A 317 -5.94 15.28 -3.59
N GLN A 318 -5.48 16.32 -4.28
CA GLN A 318 -6.22 16.94 -5.39
C GLN A 318 -6.38 16.03 -6.61
N MET A 319 -5.62 14.93 -6.70
CA MET A 319 -5.78 13.95 -7.76
C MET A 319 -6.99 13.03 -7.52
N ILE A 320 -7.49 12.94 -6.28
CA ILE A 320 -8.58 12.04 -5.92
C ILE A 320 -9.91 12.65 -6.37
N GLU A 321 -10.67 11.86 -7.13
CA GLU A 321 -11.92 12.31 -7.75
C GLU A 321 -13.16 11.78 -7.01
N PHE A 322 -12.98 10.72 -6.24
CA PHE A 322 -13.96 10.21 -5.29
C PHE A 322 -13.24 9.75 -4.02
N MET A 323 -13.52 10.39 -2.89
CA MET A 323 -13.01 10.03 -1.57
C MET A 323 -14.07 9.24 -0.80
N ASN A 324 -13.73 8.00 -0.47
CA ASN A 324 -14.47 7.12 0.40
C ASN A 324 -13.75 6.98 1.75
N VAL A 325 -14.40 7.34 2.85
CA VAL A 325 -13.82 7.25 4.20
C VAL A 325 -14.48 6.08 4.94
N LEU A 326 -13.71 5.07 5.32
CA LEU A 326 -14.18 4.04 6.25
C LEU A 326 -13.90 4.54 7.67
N LEU A 327 -14.94 5.11 8.28
CA LEU A 327 -14.88 5.67 9.61
C LEU A 327 -15.17 4.57 10.64
N VAL A 328 -14.24 4.37 11.57
CA VAL A 328 -14.45 3.55 12.76
C VAL A 328 -14.64 4.50 13.95
N PRO A 329 -15.88 4.70 14.46
CA PRO A 329 -16.12 5.65 15.55
C PRO A 329 -15.27 5.33 16.79
N ASN A 330 -15.21 4.05 17.16
CA ASN A 330 -14.31 3.55 18.20
C ASN A 330 -12.94 3.20 17.62
N TYR A 331 -12.17 4.18 17.16
CA TYR A 331 -10.86 3.93 16.53
C TYR A 331 -9.86 3.15 17.40
N GLN A 332 -10.04 3.13 18.73
CA GLN A 332 -9.16 2.40 19.66
C GLN A 332 -9.23 0.88 19.45
N ILE A 333 -10.32 0.38 18.86
CA ILE A 333 -10.47 -1.03 18.48
C ILE A 333 -9.35 -1.50 17.55
N SER A 334 -8.70 -0.60 16.81
CA SER A 334 -7.55 -0.94 15.96
C SER A 334 -6.36 -1.53 16.72
N ILE A 335 -6.20 -1.23 18.01
CA ILE A 335 -5.21 -1.91 18.87
C ILE A 335 -5.57 -3.40 18.99
N LYS A 336 -6.83 -3.71 19.30
CA LYS A 336 -7.32 -5.09 19.41
C LYS A 336 -7.20 -5.84 18.08
N TRP A 337 -7.63 -5.24 16.97
CA TRP A 337 -7.51 -5.86 15.65
C TRP A 337 -6.06 -6.12 15.27
N ARG A 338 -5.14 -5.20 15.60
CA ARG A 338 -3.71 -5.41 15.38
C ARG A 338 -3.17 -6.52 16.27
N ASP A 339 -3.63 -6.60 17.51
CA ASP A 339 -3.24 -7.66 18.45
C ASP A 339 -3.67 -9.04 17.96
N GLN A 340 -4.90 -9.16 17.47
CA GLN A 340 -5.43 -10.39 16.86
C GLN A 340 -4.62 -10.82 15.63
N ALA A 341 -4.26 -9.88 14.76
CA ALA A 341 -3.44 -10.16 13.58
C ALA A 341 -2.03 -10.68 13.94
N GLU A 342 -1.46 -10.24 15.07
CA GLU A 342 -0.15 -10.68 15.55
C GLU A 342 -0.18 -12.04 16.28
N GLU A 343 -1.35 -12.57 16.67
CA GLU A 343 -1.46 -13.88 17.33
C GLU A 343 -0.86 -15.01 16.48
N VAL A 344 -1.06 -14.96 15.17
CA VAL A 344 -0.51 -15.96 14.23
C VAL A 344 1.02 -15.94 14.20
N LEU A 345 1.63 -14.75 14.30
CA LEU A 345 3.08 -14.59 14.33
C LEU A 345 3.64 -15.01 15.71
N ARG A 346 2.96 -14.62 16.79
CA ARG A 346 3.32 -15.02 18.16
C ARG A 346 3.25 -16.53 18.38
N ALA A 347 2.31 -17.21 17.74
CA ALA A 347 2.24 -18.67 17.76
C ALA A 347 3.50 -19.34 17.15
N LYS A 348 4.23 -18.65 16.28
CA LYS A 348 5.50 -19.09 15.68
C LYS A 348 6.73 -18.60 16.46
N GLY A 349 6.55 -17.92 17.58
CA GLY A 349 7.63 -17.29 18.36
C GLY A 349 8.12 -15.96 17.78
N GLU A 350 7.42 -15.42 16.79
CA GLU A 350 7.71 -14.13 16.13
C GLU A 350 6.66 -13.08 16.54
N GLY A 351 6.78 -11.84 16.08
CA GLY A 351 5.73 -10.83 16.25
C GLY A 351 5.81 -10.00 17.54
N MET A 352 4.94 -9.00 17.62
CA MET A 352 4.97 -7.97 18.66
C MET A 352 4.19 -8.39 19.91
N THR A 353 4.72 -8.08 21.10
CA THR A 353 3.97 -8.08 22.36
C THR A 353 2.84 -7.04 22.33
N HIS A 354 1.84 -7.20 23.20
CA HIS A 354 0.75 -6.22 23.33
C HIS A 354 1.27 -4.79 23.54
N GLN A 355 2.26 -4.60 24.41
CA GLN A 355 2.85 -3.26 24.64
C GLN A 355 3.55 -2.71 23.40
N GLN A 356 4.29 -3.54 22.65
CA GLN A 356 4.89 -3.13 21.39
C GLN A 356 3.84 -2.76 20.34
N ILE A 357 2.67 -3.41 20.34
CA ILE A 357 1.54 -3.07 19.46
C ILE A 357 0.95 -1.71 19.86
N VAL A 358 0.72 -1.48 21.15
CA VAL A 358 0.26 -0.17 21.64
C VAL A 358 1.23 0.94 21.23
N ASP A 359 2.53 0.73 21.44
CA ASP A 359 3.56 1.71 21.06
C ASP A 359 3.62 1.92 19.54
N PHE A 360 3.48 0.85 18.76
CA PHE A 360 3.38 0.88 17.30
C PHE A 360 2.18 1.74 16.87
N VAL A 361 0.98 1.45 17.36
CA VAL A 361 -0.25 2.14 16.97
C VAL A 361 -0.21 3.61 17.43
N HIS A 362 0.25 3.86 18.65
CA HIS A 362 0.39 5.21 19.20
C HIS A 362 1.36 6.08 18.38
N TYR A 363 2.39 5.51 17.75
CA TYR A 363 3.24 6.27 16.82
C TYR A 363 2.44 6.84 15.62
N PHE A 364 1.56 6.03 15.03
CA PHE A 364 0.70 6.48 13.92
C PHE A 364 -0.36 7.46 14.40
N TRP A 365 -0.96 7.24 15.57
CA TRP A 365 -1.94 8.18 16.14
C TRP A 365 -1.32 9.53 16.50
N ARG A 366 -0.08 9.56 16.99
CA ARG A 366 0.65 10.82 17.19
C ARG A 366 0.94 11.54 15.89
N SER A 367 1.08 10.80 14.79
CA SER A 367 1.37 11.38 13.47
C SER A 367 0.09 11.91 12.82
N VAL A 368 -0.89 11.05 12.59
CA VAL A 368 -2.21 11.40 12.07
C VAL A 368 -3.26 10.77 12.97
N HIS A 369 -3.72 11.53 13.96
CA HIS A 369 -4.66 11.05 14.97
C HIS A 369 -6.05 10.78 14.38
N PRO A 370 -6.66 9.58 14.53
CA PRO A 370 -7.97 9.27 13.98
C PRO A 370 -9.10 10.19 14.47
N ALA A 371 -9.15 10.47 15.78
CA ALA A 371 -10.17 11.35 16.37
C ALA A 371 -10.05 12.83 15.95
N ILE A 372 -8.94 13.21 15.32
CA ILE A 372 -8.71 14.59 14.87
C ILE A 372 -8.82 14.65 13.36
N HIS A 373 -7.95 13.94 12.64
CA HIS A 373 -7.81 14.07 11.19
C HIS A 373 -8.85 13.26 10.43
N ILE A 374 -9.02 11.98 10.77
CA ILE A 374 -9.95 11.09 10.06
C ILE A 374 -11.39 11.46 10.36
N LYS A 375 -11.70 11.80 11.62
CA LYS A 375 -13.00 12.34 12.01
C LYS A 375 -13.36 13.61 11.20
N ARG A 376 -12.45 14.59 11.14
CA ARG A 376 -12.67 15.81 10.34
C ARG A 376 -12.82 15.53 8.85
N LEU A 377 -12.05 14.59 8.31
CA LEU A 377 -12.20 14.17 6.92
C LEU A 377 -13.60 13.61 6.67
N ALA A 378 -14.15 12.81 7.59
CA ALA A 378 -15.51 12.29 7.50
C ALA A 378 -16.60 13.38 7.64
N GLU A 379 -16.29 14.48 8.32
CA GLU A 379 -17.17 15.64 8.50
C GLU A 379 -17.11 16.66 7.34
N ASP A 380 -16.12 16.56 6.45
CA ASP A 380 -15.90 17.51 5.35
C ASP A 380 -16.74 17.19 4.10
N GLU A 381 -17.91 17.83 3.97
CA GLU A 381 -18.82 17.65 2.82
C GLU A 381 -18.23 18.07 1.47
N THR A 382 -17.19 18.91 1.48
CA THR A 382 -16.59 19.45 0.27
C THR A 382 -15.54 18.53 -0.34
N ARG A 383 -14.90 17.70 0.50
CA ARG A 383 -13.77 16.85 0.10
C ARG A 383 -14.05 15.36 0.23
N THR A 384 -15.10 14.97 0.97
CA THR A 384 -15.51 13.58 1.14
C THR A 384 -16.81 13.32 0.40
N GLN A 385 -16.79 12.35 -0.51
CA GLN A 385 -17.97 12.00 -1.28
C GLN A 385 -18.83 10.94 -0.59
N GLN A 386 -18.22 10.13 0.28
CA GLN A 386 -18.92 9.08 1.01
C GLN A 386 -18.17 8.73 2.30
N VAL A 387 -18.94 8.47 3.36
CA VAL A 387 -18.46 7.88 4.60
C VAL A 387 -19.16 6.55 4.80
N VAL A 388 -18.41 5.52 5.11
CA VAL A 388 -18.92 4.20 5.52
C VAL A 388 -18.56 4.03 6.98
N VAL A 389 -19.57 3.92 7.85
CA VAL A 389 -19.35 3.72 9.28
C VAL A 389 -19.20 2.22 9.52
N ILE A 390 -18.06 1.85 10.11
CA ILE A 390 -17.65 0.48 10.38
C ILE A 390 -17.76 0.21 11.88
N ASN A 391 -18.47 -0.86 12.23
CA ASN A 391 -18.60 -1.34 13.60
C ASN A 391 -17.33 -2.07 14.09
N ASP A 392 -17.26 -2.33 15.39
CA ASP A 392 -16.12 -3.03 16.02
C ASP A 392 -15.91 -4.47 15.52
N ASP A 393 -16.95 -5.07 14.93
CA ASP A 393 -16.96 -6.40 14.30
C ASP A 393 -16.75 -6.35 12.77
N HIS A 394 -16.30 -5.21 12.26
CA HIS A 394 -16.09 -4.93 10.83
C HIS A 394 -17.35 -4.82 9.97
N SER A 395 -18.54 -5.05 10.54
CA SER A 395 -19.79 -4.89 9.79
C SER A 395 -20.05 -3.43 9.41
N ILE A 396 -20.72 -3.24 8.27
CA ILE A 396 -21.11 -1.91 7.81
C ILE A 396 -22.37 -1.48 8.57
N SER A 397 -22.24 -0.41 9.34
CA SER A 397 -23.34 0.18 10.11
C SER A 397 -24.23 1.05 9.22
N GLU A 398 -23.63 1.99 8.51
CA GLU A 398 -24.33 2.93 7.64
C GLU A 398 -23.40 3.50 6.56
N VAL A 399 -24.02 3.97 5.46
CA VAL A 399 -23.35 4.68 4.37
C VAL A 399 -23.92 6.09 4.31
N LEU A 400 -23.08 7.08 4.60
CA LEU A 400 -23.44 8.48 4.71
C LEU A 400 -22.80 9.30 3.60
N ARG A 401 -23.40 10.45 3.31
CA ARG A 401 -22.71 11.48 2.52
C ARG A 401 -21.61 12.14 3.35
N VAL A 402 -21.93 12.45 4.61
CA VAL A 402 -21.10 13.16 5.59
C VAL A 402 -21.41 12.60 6.97
N TYR A 403 -20.40 12.46 7.82
CA TYR A 403 -20.56 12.11 9.22
C TYR A 403 -20.85 13.37 10.05
N LYS A 404 -21.95 13.37 10.79
CA LYS A 404 -22.30 14.44 11.75
C LYS A 404 -22.22 13.79 13.13
N GLY A 405 -21.00 13.74 13.66
CA GLY A 405 -20.66 13.00 14.88
C GLY A 405 -21.39 13.49 16.12
#